data_AF-A0A7S2M8W9-F1
#
_entry.id   AF-A0A7S2M8W9-F1
#
_cell.length_a   1.000
_cell.length_b   1.000
_cell.length_c   1.000
_cell.angle_alpha   90.00
_cell.angle_beta   90.00
_cell.angle_gamma   90.00
#
_symmetry.space_group_name_H-M   'P 1'
#
loop_
_entity.id
_entity.type
_entity.pdbx_description
1 polymer ?
#
loop_
_entity_poly.entity_id
_entity_poly.type
_entity_poly.pdbx_seq_one_letter_code
_entity_poly.pdbx_strand_id
1 'polypeptide(L)'
;MVEEACFDSQEVGKGGSSKKKDRRFSLGSVTHVSTFSIDDDNTDTHLRSPSPLAHASIISKVFFIWPSALMVKKAKLTSEESLPDVIEADTSTFNLRTFQEMWDSEKERAGEVMKKYHLDANISSIIRPSSTPKEAYPNLFRAIVKHFMSRLCFVQLCMFISSVGKLVQAYALGCLLQSIETRDGNSIRWAGLLSLSGIVSITSLHHAFFFAWHKG
;
A
#
# COMPACT_ATOMS: atom_id res chain seq x y z
N MET A 1 20.04 -17.06 36.62
CA MET A 1 21.15 -18.04 36.59
C MET A 1 21.14 -18.61 35.18
N VAL A 2 22.29 -18.57 34.48
CA VAL A 2 22.52 -18.85 33.04
C VAL A 2 22.09 -17.69 32.12
N GLU A 3 22.89 -17.07 31.26
CA GLU A 3 24.35 -16.90 31.08
C GLU A 3 24.47 -15.72 30.08
N GLU A 4 25.26 -14.69 30.40
CA GLU A 4 25.59 -13.61 29.45
C GLU A 4 26.67 -14.09 28.49
N ALA A 5 26.34 -14.17 27.20
CA ALA A 5 27.33 -14.42 26.15
C ALA A 5 27.93 -13.09 25.68
N CYS A 6 29.11 -12.79 26.24
CA CYS A 6 30.03 -11.76 25.77
C CYS A 6 30.61 -12.21 24.41
N PHE A 7 30.24 -11.53 23.34
CA PHE A 7 30.79 -11.79 22.00
C PHE A 7 31.88 -10.75 21.71
N ASP A 8 33.12 -11.12 22.05
CA ASP A 8 34.33 -10.39 21.69
C ASP A 8 34.81 -10.92 20.33
N SER A 9 34.89 -10.06 19.34
CA SER A 9 35.54 -10.39 18.06
C SER A 9 36.27 -9.16 17.55
N GLN A 10 37.52 -9.11 18.00
CA GLN A 10 38.59 -8.27 17.53
C GLN A 10 39.12 -8.85 16.20
N GLU A 11 38.82 -8.21 15.07
CA GLU A 11 39.62 -8.39 13.85
C GLU A 11 40.28 -7.09 13.42
N VAL A 12 41.60 -7.09 13.61
CA VAL A 12 42.57 -6.10 13.15
C VAL A 12 42.84 -6.38 11.67
N GLY A 13 42.10 -5.70 10.79
CA GLY A 13 42.28 -5.76 9.34
C GLY A 13 43.09 -4.57 8.80
N LYS A 14 44.34 -4.82 8.44
CA LYS A 14 45.31 -3.88 7.84
C LYS A 14 44.78 -3.18 6.58
N GLY A 15 44.80 -1.84 6.64
CA GLY A 15 45.26 -0.89 5.63
C GLY A 15 45.36 -1.35 4.17
N GLY A 16 44.23 -1.36 3.47
CA GLY A 16 44.17 -1.28 2.01
C GLY A 16 43.92 0.16 1.57
N SER A 17 44.97 0.88 1.18
CA SER A 17 44.88 2.21 0.55
C SER A 17 44.27 2.10 -0.85
N SER A 18 42.95 1.93 -0.94
CA SER A 18 42.22 2.09 -2.20
C SER A 18 42.17 3.58 -2.55
N LYS A 19 42.95 3.94 -3.58
CA LYS A 19 42.85 5.22 -4.30
C LYS A 19 41.38 5.47 -4.65
N LYS A 20 40.71 6.32 -3.87
CA LYS A 20 39.40 6.87 -4.18
C LYS A 20 39.53 7.60 -5.52
N LYS A 21 39.07 6.97 -6.60
CA LYS A 21 38.74 7.69 -7.83
C LYS A 21 37.67 8.69 -7.45
N ASP A 22 38.04 9.97 -7.42
CA ASP A 22 37.11 11.09 -7.42
C ASP A 22 36.21 10.97 -8.65
N ARG A 23 35.12 10.23 -8.50
CA ARG A 23 33.96 10.38 -9.37
C ARG A 23 33.32 11.69 -8.95
N ARG A 24 33.81 12.79 -9.54
CA ARG A 24 33.02 14.01 -9.69
C ARG A 24 31.75 13.58 -10.39
N PHE A 25 30.70 13.33 -9.62
CA PHE A 25 29.35 13.38 -10.14
C PHE A 25 29.16 14.82 -10.58
N SER A 26 29.35 15.05 -11.88
CA SER A 26 28.79 16.21 -12.56
C SER A 26 27.33 16.23 -12.17
N LEU A 27 26.92 17.22 -11.38
CA LEU A 27 25.52 17.58 -11.18
C LEU A 27 25.02 17.87 -12.59
N GLY A 28 24.46 16.83 -13.20
CA GLY A 28 23.81 16.90 -14.48
C GLY A 28 22.85 18.06 -14.41
N SER A 29 23.13 19.03 -15.28
CA SER A 29 22.26 20.10 -15.73
C SER A 29 20.82 19.82 -15.35
N VAL A 30 20.23 20.72 -14.55
CA VAL A 30 18.79 20.82 -14.36
C VAL A 30 18.17 20.71 -15.74
N THR A 31 17.62 19.55 -16.05
CA THR A 31 16.77 19.39 -17.22
C THR A 31 15.60 20.28 -16.89
N HIS A 32 15.54 21.45 -17.53
CA HIS A 32 14.30 22.18 -17.64
C HIS A 32 13.28 21.15 -18.09
N VAL A 33 12.34 20.84 -17.20
CA VAL A 33 11.12 20.14 -17.56
C VAL A 33 10.51 21.08 -18.59
N SER A 34 10.74 20.78 -19.86
CA SER A 34 9.98 21.36 -20.94
C SER A 34 8.55 21.03 -20.60
N THR A 35 7.83 22.03 -20.11
CA THR A 35 6.38 22.02 -20.04
C THR A 35 5.95 21.78 -21.47
N PHE A 36 5.71 20.52 -21.79
CA PHE A 36 5.24 20.09 -23.10
C PHE A 36 3.79 20.58 -23.14
N SER A 37 3.61 21.84 -23.54
CA SER A 37 2.32 22.38 -23.93
C SER A 37 1.98 21.66 -25.23
N ILE A 38 1.36 20.49 -25.09
CA ILE A 38 0.58 19.91 -26.17
C ILE A 38 -0.52 20.93 -26.40
N ASP A 39 -0.35 21.73 -27.44
CA ASP A 39 -1.46 22.50 -27.99
C ASP A 39 -2.47 21.47 -28.49
N ASP A 40 -3.44 21.16 -27.61
CA ASP A 40 -4.62 20.33 -27.86
C ASP A 40 -5.53 21.06 -28.86
N ASP A 41 -5.08 21.14 -30.10
CA ASP A 41 -5.91 21.56 -31.22
C ASP A 41 -6.66 20.35 -31.75
N ASN A 42 -7.91 20.24 -31.29
CA ASN A 42 -8.99 19.55 -31.98
C ASN A 42 -8.88 18.02 -32.10
N THR A 43 -8.72 17.33 -30.97
CA THR A 43 -9.21 15.95 -30.90
C THR A 43 -10.68 15.99 -30.53
N ASP A 44 -11.54 15.55 -31.47
CA ASP A 44 -12.91 15.12 -31.19
C ASP A 44 -12.83 14.04 -30.11
N THR A 45 -12.88 14.48 -28.86
CA THR A 45 -12.90 13.61 -27.69
C THR A 45 -14.25 12.94 -27.72
N HIS A 46 -14.30 11.77 -28.39
CA HIS A 46 -15.39 10.83 -28.22
C HIS A 46 -15.57 10.63 -26.72
N LEU A 47 -16.58 11.30 -26.17
CA LEU A 47 -16.90 11.28 -24.75
C LEU A 47 -17.23 9.84 -24.36
N ARG A 48 -16.22 9.13 -23.86
CA ARG A 48 -16.40 7.80 -23.28
C ARG A 48 -17.42 7.93 -22.14
N SER A 49 -18.27 6.92 -22.03
CA SER A 49 -19.22 6.88 -20.92
C SER A 49 -18.44 6.84 -19.59
N PRO A 50 -18.85 7.64 -18.59
CA PRO A 50 -18.16 7.67 -17.31
C PRO A 50 -18.19 6.29 -16.64
N SER A 51 -17.14 6.00 -15.87
CA SER A 51 -17.07 4.75 -15.12
C SER A 51 -18.28 4.58 -14.20
N PRO A 52 -19.02 3.46 -14.26
CA PRO A 52 -20.15 3.21 -13.36
C PRO A 52 -19.71 3.16 -11.89
N LEU A 53 -18.42 2.91 -11.62
CA LEU A 53 -17.88 2.94 -10.27
C LEU A 53 -17.90 4.34 -9.66
N ALA A 54 -17.76 5.40 -10.47
CA ALA A 54 -17.76 6.78 -9.97
C ALA A 54 -19.10 7.13 -9.31
N HIS A 55 -20.20 6.69 -9.92
CA HIS A 55 -21.57 6.97 -9.45
C HIS A 55 -22.18 5.86 -8.58
N ALA A 56 -21.48 4.74 -8.39
CA ALA A 56 -21.99 3.65 -7.56
C ALA A 56 -22.09 4.06 -6.08
N SER A 57 -23.22 3.71 -5.45
CA SER A 57 -23.40 3.86 -4.00
C SER A 57 -22.35 3.04 -3.23
N ILE A 58 -22.09 3.41 -1.97
CA ILE A 58 -21.14 2.69 -1.10
C ILE A 58 -21.54 1.20 -1.00
N ILE A 59 -22.83 0.92 -0.83
CA ILE A 59 -23.36 -0.45 -0.78
C ILE A 59 -23.10 -1.18 -2.10
N SER A 60 -23.30 -0.54 -3.24
CA SER A 60 -23.01 -1.14 -4.55
C SER A 60 -21.52 -1.44 -4.76
N LYS A 61 -20.63 -0.57 -4.24
CA LYS A 61 -19.17 -0.78 -4.23
C LYS A 61 -18.78 -1.95 -3.31
N VAL A 62 -19.41 -2.03 -2.13
CA VAL A 62 -19.18 -3.07 -1.11
C VAL A 62 -19.61 -4.45 -1.60
N PHE A 63 -20.79 -4.56 -2.20
CA PHE A 63 -21.36 -5.83 -2.65
C PHE A 63 -21.09 -6.15 -4.12
N PHE A 64 -20.27 -5.35 -4.81
CA PHE A 64 -19.95 -5.53 -6.23
C PHE A 64 -21.21 -5.67 -7.09
N ILE A 65 -22.22 -4.83 -6.84
CA ILE A 65 -23.48 -4.89 -7.60
C ILE A 65 -23.30 -4.20 -8.95
N TRP A 66 -22.47 -3.15 -9.03
CA TRP A 66 -22.25 -2.35 -10.23
C TRP A 66 -21.78 -3.13 -11.49
N PRO A 67 -20.94 -4.19 -11.44
CA PRO A 67 -20.54 -4.92 -12.63
C PRO A 67 -21.70 -5.69 -13.26
N SER A 68 -22.77 -6.00 -12.51
CA SER A 68 -23.94 -6.69 -13.06
C SER A 68 -24.56 -5.94 -14.24
N ALA A 69 -24.63 -4.61 -14.16
CA ALA A 69 -25.12 -3.76 -15.24
C ALA A 69 -24.23 -3.84 -16.50
N LEU A 70 -22.93 -4.03 -16.34
CA LEU A 70 -22.00 -4.24 -17.46
C LEU A 70 -22.13 -5.65 -18.04
N MET A 71 -22.30 -6.67 -17.19
CA MET A 71 -22.44 -8.06 -17.62
C MET A 71 -23.70 -8.29 -18.45
N VAL A 72 -24.83 -7.66 -18.09
CA VAL A 72 -26.07 -7.73 -18.88
C VAL A 72 -25.90 -7.09 -20.26
N LYS A 73 -25.12 -6.00 -20.37
CA LYS A 73 -24.85 -5.31 -21.64
C LYS A 73 -23.86 -6.04 -22.55
N LYS A 74 -22.92 -6.81 -21.97
CA LYS A 74 -21.87 -7.54 -22.72
C LYS A 74 -22.39 -8.57 -23.72
N ALA A 75 -23.61 -9.06 -23.58
CA ALA A 75 -24.23 -9.90 -24.60
C ALA A 75 -24.38 -9.20 -25.97
N LYS A 76 -24.21 -7.87 -26.02
CA LYS A 76 -24.46 -7.05 -27.22
C LYS A 76 -23.28 -6.19 -27.69
N LEU A 77 -22.23 -6.02 -26.89
CA LEU A 77 -21.18 -5.02 -27.12
C LEU A 77 -19.79 -5.61 -26.87
N THR A 78 -19.05 -5.86 -27.95
CA THR A 78 -17.65 -6.35 -27.94
C THR A 78 -16.65 -5.32 -28.47
N SER A 79 -17.08 -4.11 -28.85
CA SER A 79 -16.18 -3.05 -29.35
C SER A 79 -15.49 -2.32 -28.19
N GLU A 80 -14.21 -1.97 -28.37
CA GLU A 80 -13.40 -1.21 -27.41
C GLU A 80 -14.03 0.15 -27.06
N GLU A 81 -14.71 0.78 -28.03
CA GLU A 81 -15.42 2.05 -27.86
C GLU A 81 -16.55 1.99 -26.82
N SER A 82 -17.06 0.79 -26.54
CA SER A 82 -18.14 0.58 -25.55
C SER A 82 -17.63 0.41 -24.13
N LEU A 83 -16.31 0.34 -23.93
CA LEU A 83 -15.72 0.22 -22.60
C LEU A 83 -15.84 1.56 -21.86
N PRO A 84 -16.22 1.52 -20.57
CA PRO A 84 -16.25 2.72 -19.75
C PRO A 84 -14.85 3.30 -19.59
N ASP A 85 -14.79 4.60 -19.32
CA ASP A 85 -13.51 5.27 -19.07
C ASP A 85 -12.84 4.77 -17.79
N VAL A 86 -11.52 4.96 -17.71
CA VAL A 86 -10.71 4.61 -16.54
C VAL A 86 -11.09 5.54 -15.38
N ILE A 87 -11.11 5.00 -14.16
CA ILE A 87 -11.39 5.79 -12.97
C ILE A 87 -10.23 6.78 -12.76
N GLU A 88 -10.53 8.02 -12.36
CA GLU A 88 -9.50 9.05 -12.14
C GLU A 88 -8.35 8.56 -11.24
N ALA A 89 -8.67 7.78 -10.21
CA ALA A 89 -7.69 7.19 -9.28
C ALA A 89 -6.69 6.24 -9.95
N ASP A 90 -7.05 5.63 -11.08
CA ASP A 90 -6.21 4.70 -11.84
C ASP A 90 -5.52 5.39 -13.03
N THR A 91 -5.73 6.69 -13.22
CA THR A 91 -5.06 7.45 -14.29
C THR A 91 -3.57 7.62 -14.01
N SER A 92 -2.78 7.67 -15.09
CA SER A 92 -1.33 7.88 -15.00
C SER A 92 -0.99 9.25 -14.38
N THR A 93 -1.80 10.28 -14.62
CA THR A 93 -1.62 11.62 -14.06
C THR A 93 -1.80 11.63 -12.55
N PHE A 94 -2.83 10.96 -12.03
CA PHE A 94 -3.06 10.82 -10.59
C PHE A 94 -1.95 10.00 -9.92
N ASN A 95 -1.54 8.89 -10.53
CA ASN A 95 -0.46 8.04 -10.03
C ASN A 95 0.88 8.77 -10.01
N LEU A 96 1.18 9.56 -11.05
CA LEU A 96 2.39 10.37 -11.12
C LEU A 96 2.41 11.45 -10.02
N ARG A 97 1.28 12.14 -9.80
CA ARG A 97 1.16 13.12 -8.72
C ARG A 97 1.41 12.47 -7.35
N THR A 98 0.75 11.34 -7.08
CA THR A 98 0.93 10.58 -5.84
C THR A 98 2.39 10.15 -5.64
N PHE A 99 3.05 9.73 -6.71
CA PHE A 99 4.47 9.37 -6.68
C PHE A 99 5.37 10.57 -6.38
N GLN A 100 5.11 11.72 -7.02
CA GLN A 100 5.86 12.96 -6.79
C GLN A 100 5.73 13.42 -5.33
N GLU A 101 4.52 13.44 -4.78
CA GLU A 101 4.28 13.80 -3.38
C GLU A 101 5.05 12.89 -2.41
N MET A 102 5.05 11.59 -2.68
CA MET A 102 5.81 10.59 -1.90
C MET A 102 7.32 10.81 -1.98
N TRP A 103 7.82 11.15 -3.18
CA TRP A 103 9.23 11.42 -3.41
C TRP A 103 9.68 12.74 -2.76
N ASP A 104 8.86 13.77 -2.84
CA ASP A 104 9.09 15.07 -2.22
C ASP A 104 9.16 14.93 -0.69
N SER A 105 8.26 14.14 -0.10
CA SER A 105 8.28 13.80 1.33
C SER A 105 9.58 13.09 1.75
N GLU A 106 10.11 12.19 0.91
CA GLU A 106 11.38 11.50 1.20
C GLU A 106 12.59 12.43 1.07
N LYS A 107 12.59 13.35 0.10
CA LYS A 107 13.61 14.40 -0.04
C LYS A 107 13.61 15.34 1.15
N GLU A 108 12.44 15.78 1.61
CA GLU A 108 12.29 16.64 2.79
C GLU A 108 12.92 15.98 4.02
N ARG A 109 12.54 14.74 4.31
CA ARG A 109 13.10 13.97 5.42
C ARG A 109 14.62 13.78 5.31
N ALA A 110 15.13 13.45 4.12
CA ALA A 110 16.58 13.34 3.91
C ALA A 110 17.29 14.68 4.22
N GLY A 111 16.69 15.79 3.81
CA GLY A 111 17.14 17.14 4.13
C GLY A 111 17.13 17.44 5.63
N GLU A 112 16.10 17.04 6.36
CA GLU A 112 16.05 17.20 7.83
C GLU A 112 17.14 16.41 8.54
N VAL A 113 17.39 15.16 8.12
CA VAL A 113 18.46 14.33 8.69
C VAL A 113 19.83 14.96 8.41
N MET A 114 20.04 15.49 7.20
CA MET A 114 21.27 16.20 6.86
C MET A 114 21.46 17.48 7.70
N LYS A 115 20.39 18.27 7.90
CA LYS A 115 20.43 19.46 8.76
C LYS A 115 20.83 19.11 10.19
N LYS A 116 20.23 18.07 10.78
CA LYS A 116 20.58 17.58 12.13
C LYS A 116 22.04 17.16 12.21
N TYR A 117 22.51 16.38 11.23
CA TYR A 117 23.91 15.97 11.15
C TYR A 117 24.89 17.17 11.14
N HIS A 118 24.57 18.24 10.40
CA HIS A 118 25.41 19.45 10.39
C HIS A 118 25.41 20.20 11.72
N LEU A 119 24.27 20.25 12.41
CA LEU A 119 24.17 20.85 13.75
C LEU A 119 25.02 20.05 14.76
N ASP A 120 24.90 18.73 14.75
CA ASP A 120 25.64 17.84 15.65
C ASP A 120 27.15 17.88 15.38
N ALA A 121 27.55 17.98 14.11
CA ALA A 121 28.96 18.11 13.71
C ALA A 121 29.58 19.45 14.15
N ASN A 122 28.80 20.52 14.21
CA ASN A 122 29.28 21.82 14.71
C ASN A 122 29.50 21.78 16.23
N ILE A 123 28.61 21.12 16.97
CA ILE A 123 28.73 20.94 18.42
C ILE A 123 29.92 20.02 18.75
N SER A 124 30.10 18.95 18.00
CA SER A 124 31.10 17.90 18.26
C SER A 124 32.47 18.20 17.65
N SER A 125 32.87 19.47 17.52
CA SER A 125 34.12 19.91 16.86
C SER A 125 35.41 19.18 17.30
N ILE A 126 35.38 18.51 18.47
CA ILE A 126 36.47 17.70 19.02
C ILE A 126 36.58 16.31 18.34
N ILE A 127 35.50 15.73 17.82
CA ILE A 127 35.46 14.41 17.19
C ILE A 127 34.81 14.54 15.81
N ARG A 128 35.63 14.59 14.74
CA ARG A 128 35.12 14.67 13.37
C ARG A 128 34.42 13.35 12.99
N PRO A 129 33.10 13.34 12.73
CA PRO A 129 32.46 12.16 12.18
C PRO A 129 33.03 11.86 10.79
N SER A 130 33.40 10.61 10.56
CA SER A 130 34.16 10.18 9.37
C SER A 130 33.31 10.05 8.10
N SER A 131 31.97 10.12 8.20
CA SER A 131 31.08 10.07 7.04
C SER A 131 29.68 10.59 7.35
N THR A 132 29.03 11.20 6.35
CA THR A 132 27.60 11.53 6.37
C THR A 132 26.77 10.26 6.52
N PRO A 133 25.74 10.25 7.38
CA PRO A 133 24.91 9.07 7.59
C PRO A 133 24.18 8.69 6.30
N LYS A 134 24.05 7.39 6.02
CA LYS A 134 23.32 6.89 4.84
C LYS A 134 21.87 7.38 4.79
N GLU A 135 21.29 7.67 5.95
CA GLU A 135 19.92 8.17 6.10
C GLU A 135 19.73 9.61 5.60
N ALA A 136 20.80 10.40 5.48
CA ALA A 136 20.75 11.76 4.93
C ALA A 136 20.56 11.79 3.41
N TYR A 137 20.67 10.64 2.74
CA TYR A 137 20.40 10.52 1.31
C TYR A 137 18.95 10.08 1.07
N PRO A 138 18.24 10.70 0.12
CA PRO A 138 16.89 10.28 -0.24
C PRO A 138 16.94 8.89 -0.88
N ASN A 139 16.06 7.99 -0.45
CA ASN A 139 15.98 6.63 -0.96
C ASN A 139 14.57 6.32 -1.49
N LEU A 140 14.46 6.16 -2.81
CA LEU A 140 13.19 5.91 -3.47
C LEU A 140 12.52 4.61 -3.01
N PHE A 141 13.28 3.54 -2.85
CA PHE A 141 12.76 2.25 -2.40
C PHE A 141 12.10 2.38 -1.02
N ARG A 142 12.71 3.15 -0.12
CA ARG A 142 12.18 3.38 1.23
C ARG A 142 10.84 4.12 1.20
N ALA A 143 10.72 5.14 0.34
CA ALA A 143 9.49 5.89 0.16
C ALA A 143 8.35 4.99 -0.34
N ILE A 144 8.63 4.20 -1.39
CA ILE A 144 7.70 3.24 -1.97
C ILE A 144 7.27 2.20 -0.94
N VAL A 145 8.22 1.58 -0.22
CA VAL A 145 7.92 0.57 0.81
C VAL A 145 7.09 1.15 1.94
N LYS A 146 7.40 2.37 2.43
CA LYS A 146 6.60 3.03 3.47
C LYS A 146 5.15 3.21 3.03
N HIS A 147 4.94 3.74 1.83
CA HIS A 147 3.61 3.95 1.27
C HIS A 147 2.87 2.62 1.03
N PHE A 148 3.56 1.62 0.49
CA PHE A 148 3.02 0.28 0.29
C PHE A 148 2.62 -0.40 1.60
N MET A 149 3.47 -0.34 2.64
CA MET A 149 3.18 -0.90 3.96
C MET A 149 2.00 -0.21 4.64
N SER A 150 1.86 1.11 4.48
CA SER A 150 0.68 1.83 4.96
C SER A 150 -0.61 1.35 4.29
N ARG A 151 -0.57 1.01 3.00
CA ARG A 151 -1.72 0.44 2.27
C ARG A 151 -1.98 -1.02 2.68
N LEU A 152 -0.92 -1.82 2.88
CA LEU A 152 -1.03 -3.22 3.29
C LEU A 152 -1.59 -3.41 4.71
N CYS A 153 -1.36 -2.46 5.62
CA CYS A 153 -1.87 -2.55 6.99
C CYS A 153 -3.39 -2.80 7.03
N PHE A 154 -4.13 -2.14 6.14
CA PHE A 154 -5.57 -2.36 5.99
C PHE A 154 -5.91 -3.78 5.54
N VAL A 155 -5.20 -4.31 4.54
CA VAL A 155 -5.40 -5.67 4.02
C VAL A 155 -5.11 -6.70 5.11
N GLN A 156 -4.03 -6.51 5.88
CA GLN A 156 -3.68 -7.40 6.99
C GLN A 156 -4.76 -7.40 8.08
N LEU A 157 -5.33 -6.24 8.40
CA LEU A 157 -6.45 -6.16 9.35
C LEU A 157 -7.69 -6.91 8.86
N CYS A 158 -8.05 -6.78 7.56
CA CYS A 158 -9.16 -7.55 6.98
C CYS A 158 -8.92 -9.07 7.03
N MET A 159 -7.69 -9.51 6.73
CA MET A 159 -7.30 -10.92 6.80
C MET A 159 -7.33 -11.46 8.24
N PHE A 160 -6.92 -10.64 9.20
CA PHE A 160 -7.01 -10.96 10.62
C PHE A 160 -8.47 -11.14 11.06
N ILE A 161 -9.35 -10.19 10.72
CA ILE A 161 -10.80 -10.27 11.03
C ILE A 161 -11.42 -11.51 10.40
N SER A 162 -11.08 -11.84 9.14
CA SER A 162 -11.56 -13.06 8.48
C SER A 162 -11.12 -14.33 9.23
N SER A 163 -9.88 -14.35 9.73
CA SER A 163 -9.35 -15.49 10.50
C SER A 163 -10.05 -15.65 11.85
N VAL A 164 -10.30 -14.55 12.55
CA VAL A 164 -11.11 -14.54 13.79
C VAL A 164 -12.54 -15.00 13.52
N GLY A 165 -13.14 -14.55 12.41
CA GLY A 165 -14.47 -14.98 11.98
C GLY A 165 -14.57 -16.49 11.80
N LYS A 166 -13.58 -17.11 11.15
CA LYS A 166 -13.50 -18.58 10.99
C LYS A 166 -13.34 -19.31 12.34
N LEU A 167 -12.57 -18.75 13.27
CA LEU A 167 -12.44 -19.30 14.62
C LEU A 167 -13.77 -19.25 15.38
N VAL A 168 -14.46 -18.11 15.33
CA VAL A 168 -15.80 -17.95 15.92
C VAL A 168 -16.80 -18.92 15.29
N GLN A 169 -16.73 -19.12 13.97
CA GLN A 169 -17.57 -20.08 13.26
C GLN A 169 -17.35 -21.52 13.75
N ALA A 170 -16.09 -21.95 13.91
CA ALA A 170 -15.76 -23.27 14.44
C ALA A 170 -16.23 -23.45 15.89
N TYR A 171 -16.06 -22.41 16.72
CA TYR A 171 -16.55 -22.41 18.10
C TYR A 171 -18.07 -22.48 18.19
N ALA A 172 -18.78 -21.63 17.43
CA ALA A 172 -20.24 -21.61 17.38
C ALA A 172 -20.81 -22.94 16.90
N LEU A 173 -20.15 -23.62 15.96
CA LEU A 173 -20.54 -24.95 15.50
C LEU A 173 -20.44 -25.99 16.62
N GLY A 174 -19.38 -25.96 17.43
CA GLY A 174 -19.23 -26.83 18.60
C GLY A 174 -20.32 -26.61 19.63
N CYS A 175 -20.59 -25.35 19.99
CA CYS A 175 -21.67 -25.01 20.92
C CYS A 175 -23.07 -25.34 20.37
N LEU A 176 -23.28 -25.18 19.07
CA LEU A 176 -24.53 -25.55 18.39
C LEU A 176 -24.79 -27.06 18.54
N LEU A 177 -23.79 -27.90 18.29
CA LEU A 177 -23.92 -29.35 18.46
C LEU A 177 -24.26 -29.73 19.91
N GLN A 178 -23.58 -29.14 20.89
CA GLN A 178 -23.85 -29.37 22.30
C GLN A 178 -25.27 -28.91 22.71
N SER A 179 -25.75 -27.79 22.15
CA SER A 179 -27.11 -27.27 22.41
C SER A 179 -28.21 -28.20 21.90
N ILE A 180 -27.96 -28.89 20.78
CA ILE A 180 -28.89 -29.88 20.20
C ILE A 180 -28.95 -31.12 21.07
N GLU A 181 -27.81 -31.60 21.58
CA GLU A 181 -27.74 -32.77 22.46
C GLU A 181 -28.42 -32.52 23.81
N THR A 182 -28.19 -31.34 24.40
CA THR A 182 -28.76 -30.96 25.71
C THR A 182 -30.22 -30.48 25.64
N ARG A 183 -30.72 -30.15 24.44
CA ARG A 183 -32.06 -29.56 24.20
C ARG A 183 -32.32 -28.28 24.99
N ASP A 184 -31.29 -27.45 25.14
CA ASP A 184 -31.30 -26.23 25.96
C ASP A 184 -32.08 -25.04 25.34
N GLY A 185 -32.57 -25.18 24.10
CA GLY A 185 -33.30 -24.14 23.36
C GLY A 185 -32.42 -23.00 22.83
N ASN A 186 -31.09 -23.03 23.06
CA ASN A 186 -30.17 -21.97 22.62
C ASN A 186 -29.66 -22.16 21.18
N SER A 187 -30.04 -23.25 20.51
CA SER A 187 -29.56 -23.60 19.16
C SER A 187 -29.76 -22.48 18.13
N ILE A 188 -30.86 -21.73 18.22
CA ILE A 188 -31.14 -20.61 17.30
C ILE A 188 -30.09 -19.49 17.44
N ARG A 189 -29.64 -19.20 18.67
CA ARG A 189 -28.61 -18.18 18.92
C ARG A 189 -27.27 -18.58 18.31
N TRP A 190 -26.87 -19.85 18.50
CA TRP A 190 -25.64 -20.38 17.93
C TRP A 190 -25.69 -20.47 16.40
N ALA A 191 -26.82 -20.86 15.83
CA ALA A 191 -27.03 -20.86 14.38
C ALA A 191 -26.96 -19.43 13.79
N GLY A 192 -27.54 -18.44 14.48
CA GLY A 192 -27.43 -17.04 14.09
C GLY A 192 -26.00 -16.53 14.13
N LEU A 193 -25.25 -16.83 15.21
CA LEU A 193 -23.84 -16.48 15.34
C LEU A 193 -22.98 -17.14 14.25
N LEU A 194 -23.24 -18.41 13.95
CA LEU A 194 -22.59 -19.16 12.87
C LEU A 194 -22.83 -18.45 11.52
N SER A 195 -24.07 -18.10 11.21
CA SER A 195 -24.42 -17.40 9.96
C SER A 195 -23.76 -16.03 9.85
N LEU A 196 -23.82 -15.21 10.91
CA LEU A 196 -23.23 -13.87 10.93
C LEU A 196 -21.71 -13.91 10.76
N SER A 197 -21.03 -14.83 11.46
CA SER A 197 -19.57 -15.01 11.32
C SER A 197 -19.16 -15.44 9.91
N GLY A 198 -19.98 -16.24 9.23
CA GLY A 198 -19.79 -16.63 7.84
C GLY A 198 -19.90 -15.44 6.88
N ILE A 199 -20.93 -14.59 7.04
CA ILE A 199 -21.09 -13.37 6.24
C ILE A 199 -19.89 -12.44 6.41
N VAL A 200 -19.47 -12.17 7.65
CA VAL A 200 -18.30 -11.33 7.94
C VAL A 200 -17.04 -11.89 7.28
N SER A 201 -16.85 -13.21 7.33
CA SER A 201 -15.67 -13.87 6.76
C SER A 201 -15.62 -13.73 5.23
N ILE A 202 -16.75 -13.91 4.55
CA ILE A 202 -16.89 -13.77 3.09
C ILE A 202 -16.69 -12.31 2.68
N THR A 203 -17.41 -11.37 3.32
CA THR A 203 -17.31 -9.94 3.02
C THR A 203 -15.88 -9.43 3.22
N SER A 204 -15.22 -9.81 4.31
CA SER A 204 -13.82 -9.42 4.58
C SER A 204 -12.86 -9.89 3.51
N LEU A 205 -13.02 -11.12 3.02
CA LEU A 205 -12.16 -11.68 1.97
C LEU A 205 -12.35 -10.94 0.63
N HIS A 206 -13.59 -10.68 0.23
CA HIS A 206 -13.89 -9.94 -0.99
C HIS A 206 -13.34 -8.51 -0.95
N HIS A 207 -13.47 -7.84 0.20
CA HIS A 207 -12.92 -6.50 0.38
C HIS A 207 -11.39 -6.48 0.35
N ALA A 208 -10.74 -7.45 1.00
CA ALA A 208 -9.28 -7.56 0.96
C ALA A 208 -8.79 -7.76 -0.48
N PHE A 209 -9.43 -8.65 -1.24
CA PHE A 209 -9.10 -8.89 -2.65
C PHE A 209 -9.30 -7.64 -3.51
N PHE A 210 -10.45 -6.97 -3.40
CA PHE A 210 -10.73 -5.78 -4.20
C PHE A 210 -9.84 -4.61 -3.85
N PHE A 211 -9.53 -4.41 -2.57
CA PHE A 211 -8.62 -3.34 -2.18
C PHE A 211 -7.20 -3.61 -2.68
N ALA A 212 -6.74 -4.86 -2.61
CA ALA A 212 -5.46 -5.27 -3.18
C ALA A 212 -5.44 -5.09 -4.71
N TRP A 213 -6.53 -5.42 -5.39
CA TRP A 213 -6.67 -5.27 -6.84
C TRP A 213 -6.71 -3.80 -7.28
N HIS A 214 -7.56 -2.98 -6.65
CA HIS A 214 -7.75 -1.58 -7.03
C HIS A 214 -6.50 -0.73 -6.76
N LYS A 215 -5.68 -1.09 -5.76
CA LYS A 215 -4.48 -0.33 -5.42
C LYS A 215 -3.18 -0.95 -5.95
N GLY A 216 -3.30 -1.98 -6.79
CA GLY A 216 -2.20 -2.68 -7.45
C GLY A 216 -1.33 -1.75 -8.29
#